data_AF-A0A323TG59-F1
#
_entry.id   AF-A0A323TG59-F1
#
_cell.length_a   1.000
_cell.length_b   1.000
_cell.length_c   1.000
_cell.angle_alpha   90.00
_cell.angle_beta   90.00
_cell.angle_gamma   90.00
#
_symmetry.space_group_name_H-M   'P 1'
#
loop_
_entity.id
_entity.type
_entity.pdbx_description
1 polymer ?
#
loop_
_entity_poly.entity_id
_entity_poly.type
_entity_poly.pdbx_seq_one_letter_code
_entity_poly.pdbx_strand_id
1 'polypeptide(L)'
;MNIENRHARLNSRIIISLCLSYDWNGSRGVEMSLNNGDVTVFATSVKQATEDLEEWCKRHMERKQYQLFQSNEKLFMIQPSMTIAEKEEVDVSLKEWATDIS
;
A
#
# COMPACT_ATOMS: atom_id res chain seq x y z
N MET A 1 18.91 -7.79 -37.27
CA MET A 1 18.64 -6.54 -36.54
C MET A 1 17.72 -6.92 -35.37
N ASN A 2 18.33 -7.22 -34.21
CA ASN A 2 17.59 -7.69 -33.04
C ASN A 2 16.94 -6.48 -32.37
N ILE A 3 15.62 -6.41 -32.44
CA ILE A 3 14.84 -5.55 -31.54
C ILE A 3 14.93 -6.24 -30.18
N GLU A 4 15.93 -5.85 -29.39
CA GLU A 4 15.97 -6.13 -27.98
C GLU A 4 14.62 -5.69 -27.41
N ASN A 5 13.80 -6.64 -27.00
CA ASN A 5 12.62 -6.44 -26.16
C ASN A 5 13.10 -5.83 -24.83
N ARG A 6 13.41 -4.53 -24.85
CA ARG A 6 13.58 -3.65 -23.70
C ARG A 6 12.22 -3.36 -23.08
N HIS A 7 11.41 -4.40 -22.89
CA HIS A 7 10.33 -4.33 -21.92
C HIS A 7 11.01 -4.30 -20.57
N ALA A 8 11.23 -3.06 -20.13
CA ALA A 8 11.32 -2.59 -18.77
C ALA A 8 11.85 -3.63 -17.79
N ARG A 9 13.04 -3.37 -17.24
CA ARG A 9 13.30 -3.75 -15.85
C ARG A 9 12.06 -3.35 -15.06
N LEU A 10 11.21 -4.33 -14.71
CA LEU A 10 10.16 -4.16 -13.73
C LEU A 10 10.89 -3.57 -12.52
N ASN A 11 10.68 -2.28 -12.28
CA ASN A 11 11.10 -1.67 -11.02
C ASN A 11 10.54 -2.59 -9.95
N SER A 12 11.41 -3.17 -9.13
CA SER A 12 11.08 -4.10 -8.05
C SER A 12 10.38 -3.38 -6.89
N ARG A 13 9.52 -2.41 -7.20
CA ARG A 13 8.88 -1.50 -6.26
C ARG A 13 7.42 -1.90 -6.11
N ILE A 14 7.00 -1.96 -4.87
CA ILE A 14 5.59 -2.14 -4.53
C ILE A 14 5.01 -0.75 -4.31
N ILE A 15 3.99 -0.43 -5.10
CA ILE A 15 3.21 0.80 -4.94
C ILE A 15 1.98 0.45 -4.12
N ILE A 16 1.83 1.15 -3.00
CA ILE A 16 0.68 1.04 -2.12
C ILE A 16 -0.18 2.27 -2.35
N SER A 17 -1.38 2.08 -2.87
CA SER A 17 -2.35 3.17 -3.01
C SER A 17 -3.22 3.21 -1.76
N LEU A 18 -3.49 4.42 -1.27
CA LEU A 18 -4.26 4.65 -0.07
C LEU A 18 -5.36 5.67 -0.36
N CYS A 19 -6.59 5.34 0.02
CA CYS A 19 -7.73 6.24 -0.08
C CYS A 19 -8.55 6.21 1.22
N LEU A 20 -9.26 7.31 1.47
CA LEU A 20 -10.20 7.41 2.56
C LEU A 20 -11.55 6.95 2.03
N SER A 21 -12.16 6.02 2.74
CA SER A 21 -13.38 5.36 2.29
C SER A 21 -14.35 5.20 3.46
N TYR A 22 -15.57 4.80 3.14
CA TYR A 22 -16.63 4.55 4.09
C TYR A 22 -17.17 3.15 3.85
N ASP A 23 -17.41 2.40 4.92
CA ASP A 23 -18.09 1.12 4.81
C ASP A 23 -19.59 1.31 4.51
N TRP A 24 -20.27 0.20 4.26
CA TRP A 24 -21.72 0.14 4.04
C TRP A 24 -22.58 0.69 5.21
N ASN A 25 -22.01 0.84 6.41
CA ASN A 25 -22.65 1.44 7.57
C ASN A 25 -22.33 2.94 7.71
N GLY A 26 -21.54 3.52 6.79
CA GLY A 26 -21.08 4.91 6.86
C GLY A 26 -19.94 5.14 7.84
N SER A 27 -19.28 4.08 8.31
CA SER A 27 -18.10 4.18 9.17
C SER A 27 -16.89 4.54 8.32
N ARG A 28 -16.19 5.63 8.71
CA ARG A 28 -14.97 6.08 8.05
C ARG A 28 -13.85 5.04 8.24
N GLY A 29 -13.07 4.81 7.20
CA GLY A 29 -11.91 3.93 7.22
C GLY A 29 -10.92 4.24 6.11
N VAL A 30 -9.91 3.39 6.04
CA VAL A 30 -8.80 3.47 5.11
C VAL A 30 -8.87 2.26 4.19
N GLU A 31 -8.91 2.55 2.89
CA GLU A 31 -8.74 1.53 1.87
C GLU A 31 -7.29 1.55 1.38
N MET A 32 -6.67 0.38 1.36
CA MET A 32 -5.28 0.20 0.93
C MET A 32 -5.21 -0.87 -0.14
N SER A 33 -4.50 -0.58 -1.22
CA SER A 33 -4.36 -1.50 -2.35
C SER A 33 -2.94 -1.60 -2.89
N LEU A 34 -2.62 -2.77 -3.42
CA LEU A 34 -1.36 -3.01 -4.13
C LEU A 34 -1.56 -2.77 -5.62
N ASN A 35 -0.52 -2.21 -6.29
CA ASN A 35 -0.36 -2.11 -7.74
C ASN A 35 -1.64 -2.33 -8.58
N ASN A 36 -2.27 -1.25 -9.05
CA ASN A 36 -3.47 -1.25 -9.90
C ASN A 36 -4.78 -1.84 -9.32
N GLY A 37 -4.83 -2.25 -8.04
CA GLY A 37 -6.09 -2.58 -7.36
C GLY A 37 -6.50 -4.05 -7.37
N ASP A 38 -5.58 -4.96 -7.73
CA ASP A 38 -5.85 -6.42 -7.70
C ASP A 38 -6.07 -6.96 -6.28
N VAL A 39 -5.57 -6.23 -5.28
CA VAL A 39 -5.75 -6.53 -3.86
C VAL A 39 -6.09 -5.24 -3.18
N THR A 40 -7.23 -5.24 -2.48
CA THR A 40 -7.73 -4.11 -1.71
C THR A 40 -8.18 -4.60 -0.35
N VAL A 41 -7.74 -3.92 0.70
CA VAL A 41 -8.18 -4.12 2.08
C VAL A 41 -8.80 -2.84 2.60
N PHE A 42 -9.81 -2.98 3.47
CA PHE A 42 -10.45 -1.88 4.16
C PHE A 42 -10.31 -2.10 5.66
N ALA A 43 -9.82 -1.09 6.37
CA ALA A 43 -9.71 -1.13 7.83
C ALA A 43 -10.02 0.23 8.45
N THR A 44 -10.19 0.25 9.77
CA THR A 44 -10.47 1.49 10.52
C THR A 44 -9.22 2.36 10.72
N SER A 45 -8.02 1.86 10.41
CA SER A 45 -6.75 2.58 10.54
C SER A 45 -5.74 2.14 9.48
N VAL A 46 -4.76 3.01 9.20
CA VAL A 46 -3.64 2.71 8.28
C VAL A 46 -2.83 1.51 8.77
N LYS A 47 -2.60 1.39 10.08
CA LYS A 47 -1.86 0.28 10.69
C LYS A 47 -2.54 -1.06 10.42
N GLN A 48 -3.83 -1.16 10.76
CA GLN A 48 -4.61 -2.37 10.52
C GLN A 48 -4.68 -2.72 9.02
N ALA A 49 -4.90 -1.72 8.15
CA ALA A 49 -4.90 -1.95 6.71
C ALA A 49 -3.55 -2.50 6.21
N THR A 50 -2.43 -2.01 6.76
CA THR A 50 -1.10 -2.51 6.39
C THR A 50 -0.88 -3.94 6.87
N GLU A 51 -1.27 -4.27 8.10
CA GLU A 51 -1.15 -5.61 8.68
C GLU A 51 -1.98 -6.64 7.89
N ASP A 52 -3.23 -6.30 7.56
CA ASP A 52 -4.11 -7.15 6.75
C ASP A 52 -3.51 -7.38 5.35
N LEU A 53 -2.92 -6.33 4.77
CA LEU A 53 -2.27 -6.41 3.46
C LEU A 53 -0.97 -7.22 3.51
N GLU A 54 -0.18 -7.11 4.57
CA GLU A 54 1.03 -7.92 4.78
C GLU A 54 0.68 -9.40 4.92
N GLU A 55 -0.35 -9.71 5.71
CA GLU A 55 -0.83 -11.08 5.87
C GLU A 55 -1.30 -11.66 4.53
N TRP A 56 -2.03 -10.89 3.74
CA TRP A 56 -2.42 -11.29 2.39
C TRP A 56 -1.19 -11.58 1.53
N CYS A 57 -0.21 -10.66 1.49
CA CYS A 57 1.01 -10.81 0.72
C CYS A 57 1.78 -12.07 1.12
N LYS A 58 1.92 -12.33 2.42
CA LYS A 58 2.63 -13.49 2.97
C LYS A 58 2.03 -14.81 2.49
N ARG A 59 0.71 -14.86 2.32
CA ARG A 59 -0.03 -16.06 1.92
C ARG A 59 -0.07 -16.28 0.41
N HIS A 60 -0.06 -15.22 -0.39
CA HIS A 60 -0.40 -15.29 -1.81
C HIS A 60 0.71 -14.84 -2.78
N MET A 61 1.74 -14.13 -2.31
CA MET A 61 2.85 -13.71 -3.16
C MET A 61 4.00 -14.71 -3.15
N GLU A 62 4.74 -14.75 -4.25
CA GLU A 62 6.01 -15.48 -4.28
C GLU A 62 7.01 -14.89 -3.27
N ARG A 63 7.88 -15.72 -2.71
CA ARG A 63 8.85 -15.32 -1.66
C ARG A 63 9.68 -14.09 -2.04
N LYS A 64 10.08 -13.92 -3.30
CA LYS A 64 10.84 -12.76 -3.77
C LYS A 64 10.02 -11.47 -3.72
N GLN A 65 8.75 -11.53 -4.10
CA GLN A 65 7.83 -10.39 -4.05
C GLN A 65 7.47 -10.03 -2.62
N TYR A 66 7.25 -11.05 -1.77
CA TYR A 66 7.05 -10.84 -0.35
C TYR A 66 8.26 -10.19 0.34
N GLN A 67 9.49 -10.58 -0.03
CA GLN A 67 10.71 -9.92 0.46
C GLN A 67 10.80 -8.45 0.04
N LEU A 68 10.33 -8.10 -1.17
CA LEU A 68 10.20 -6.71 -1.58
C LEU A 68 9.13 -5.98 -0.75
N PHE A 69 8.02 -6.65 -0.41
CA PHE A 69 7.00 -6.09 0.48
C PHE A 69 7.52 -5.86 1.89
N GLN A 70 8.39 -6.72 2.40
CA GLN A 70 9.02 -6.53 3.70
C GLN A 70 10.18 -5.52 3.68
N SER A 71 10.60 -5.06 2.50
CA SER A 71 11.64 -4.03 2.40
C SER A 71 11.11 -2.65 2.82
N ASN A 72 12.02 -1.76 3.22
CA ASN A 72 11.71 -0.39 3.57
C ASN A 72 11.41 0.50 2.34
N GLU A 73 11.58 -0.01 1.12
CA GLU A 73 11.35 0.74 -0.12
C GLU A 73 9.89 0.60 -0.61
N LYS A 74 8.95 1.20 0.14
CA LYS A 74 7.54 1.30 -0.24
C LYS A 74 7.23 2.71 -0.73
N LEU A 75 6.46 2.82 -1.81
CA LEU A 75 5.96 4.11 -2.28
C LEU A 75 4.45 4.17 -2.04
N PHE A 76 4.04 5.16 -1.24
CA PHE A 76 2.64 5.41 -0.93
C PHE A 76 2.08 6.44 -1.90
N MET A 77 0.99 6.11 -2.58
CA MET A 77 0.20 7.04 -3.39
C MET A 77 -1.09 7.36 -2.65
N ILE A 78 -1.23 8.60 -2.21
CA ILE A 78 -2.42 9.09 -1.54
C ILE A 78 -3.38 9.67 -2.59
N GLN A 79 -4.62 9.20 -2.62
CA GLN A 79 -5.61 9.63 -3.60
C GLN A 79 -6.13 11.06 -3.36
N PRO A 80 -6.50 11.80 -4.43
CA PRO A 80 -6.90 13.21 -4.36
C PRO A 80 -8.27 13.46 -3.70
N SER A 81 -9.03 12.41 -3.35
CA SER A 81 -10.30 12.52 -2.62
C SER A 81 -10.12 12.90 -1.15
N MET A 82 -8.88 12.90 -0.64
CA MET A 82 -8.56 13.35 0.72
C MET A 82 -8.40 14.87 0.81
N THR A 83 -8.92 15.44 1.89
CA THR A 83 -8.57 16.80 2.33
C THR A 83 -7.12 16.87 2.82
N ILE A 84 -6.58 18.09 2.96
CA ILE A 84 -5.20 18.30 3.45
C ILE A 84 -5.02 17.73 4.88
N ALA A 85 -5.99 17.97 5.76
CA ALA A 85 -5.93 17.47 7.14
C ALA A 85 -5.95 15.93 7.20
N GLU A 86 -6.75 15.29 6.34
CA GLU A 86 -6.80 13.83 6.24
C GLU A 86 -5.50 13.24 5.69
N LYS A 87 -4.88 13.93 4.73
CA LYS A 87 -3.56 13.55 4.23
C LYS A 87 -2.50 13.66 5.32
N GLU A 88 -2.51 14.73 6.11
CA GLU A 88 -1.57 14.90 7.23
C GLU A 88 -1.74 13.80 8.30
N GLU A 89 -2.98 13.41 8.62
CA GLU A 89 -3.29 12.29 9.52
C GLU A 89 -2.70 10.96 9.03
N VAL A 90 -2.83 10.69 7.71
CA VAL A 90 -2.21 9.53 7.06
C VAL A 90 -0.69 9.60 7.11
N ASP A 91 -0.09 10.74 6.76
CA ASP A 91 1.37 10.92 6.72
C ASP A 91 1.99 10.73 8.11
N VAL A 92 1.33 11.19 9.18
CA VAL A 92 1.75 10.94 10.57
C VAL A 92 1.66 9.44 10.89
N SER A 93 0.52 8.80 10.60
CA SER A 93 0.31 7.37 10.85
C SER A 93 1.36 6.50 10.14
N LEU A 94 1.73 6.85 8.91
CA LEU A 94 2.77 6.15 8.14
C LEU A 94 4.17 6.34 8.74
N LYS A 95 4.48 7.54 9.27
CA LYS A 95 5.76 7.80 9.96
C LYS A 95 5.87 6.99 11.25
N GLU A 96 4.82 6.96 12.05
CA GLU A 96 4.78 6.17 13.29
C GLU A 96 4.98 4.67 13.01
N TRP A 97 4.32 4.14 11.99
CA TRP A 97 4.54 2.76 11.55
C TRP A 97 5.99 2.51 11.10
N ALA A 98 6.59 3.44 10.34
CA ALA A 98 7.97 3.29 9.88
C ALA A 98 8.99 3.30 11.04
N THR A 99 8.67 3.94 12.17
CA THR A 99 9.50 3.95 13.38
C THR A 99 9.31 2.73 14.28
N ASP A 100 8.14 2.07 14.24
CA ASP A 100 7.87 0.85 15.01
C ASP A 100 8.61 -0.40 14.47
N ILE A 101 9.13 -0.34 13.24
CA ILE A 101 9.81 -1.46 12.55
C ILE A 101 11.35 -1.37 12.67
N SER A 102 11.88 -0.30 13.28
CA SER A 102 13.33 -0.11 13.55
C SER A 102 13.74 -0.50 14.96
#